data_AF-A0A2W4J7E0-F1
#
_entry.id   AF-A0A2W4J7E0-F1
#
_cell.length_a   1.000
_cell.length_b   1.000
_cell.length_c   1.000
_cell.angle_alpha   90.00
_cell.angle_beta   90.00
_cell.angle_gamma   90.00
#
_symmetry.space_group_name_H-M   'P 1'
#
loop_
_entity.id
_entity.type
_entity.pdbx_description
1 polymer ?
#
loop_
_entity_poly.entity_id
_entity_poly.type
_entity_poly.pdbx_seq_one_letter_code
_entity_poly.pdbx_strand_id
1 'polypeptide(L)'
;VGVPVAVVATAVVRAPSPQDEIAVPVAEWVVPLVYTGFVVLGVLLTAAFVLYARQRWPEVFEQRTPRLTAADRGFAVAGTVLALTAAVLLLIDVFQPSEVAPAAAAMAILRTLLALAAVAGVWSFSPPGGRKFAAPMLAAWFGSSALLAWGGWTVVNLVGDTALVAEDSGWWELPGGLAQLLGGGLLAVVLVRALRTVTRGSSAA
;
A
#
# COMPACT_ATOMS: atom_id res chain seq x y z
N VAL A 1 -17.80 -26.86 -19.05
CA VAL A 1 -18.17 -27.00 -17.63
C VAL A 1 -16.95 -26.60 -16.82
N GLY A 2 -16.81 -25.31 -16.52
CA GLY A 2 -15.68 -24.79 -15.77
C GLY A 2 -16.06 -24.74 -14.31
N VAL A 3 -15.49 -25.62 -13.50
CA VAL A 3 -15.58 -25.49 -12.05
C VAL A 3 -14.93 -24.16 -11.69
N PRO A 4 -15.64 -23.23 -11.03
CA PRO A 4 -15.07 -21.95 -10.64
C PRO A 4 -13.83 -22.20 -9.78
N VAL A 5 -12.72 -21.53 -10.08
CA VAL A 5 -11.50 -21.54 -9.24
C VAL A 5 -11.83 -21.27 -7.75
N ALA A 6 -12.93 -20.56 -7.49
CA ALA A 6 -13.50 -20.36 -6.16
C ALA A 6 -13.83 -21.67 -5.41
N VAL A 7 -14.34 -22.71 -6.07
CA VAL A 7 -14.67 -24.01 -5.46
C VAL A 7 -13.40 -24.77 -5.04
N VAL A 8 -12.30 -24.60 -5.78
CA VAL A 8 -11.00 -25.16 -5.42
C VAL A 8 -10.37 -24.37 -4.27
N ALA A 9 -10.55 -23.04 -4.23
CA ALA A 9 -10.06 -22.19 -3.15
C ALA A 9 -10.78 -22.45 -1.81
N THR A 10 -12.09 -22.74 -1.84
CA THR A 10 -12.86 -23.08 -0.63
C THR A 10 -12.45 -24.41 -0.01
N ALA A 11 -11.81 -25.32 -0.76
CA ALA A 11 -11.31 -26.58 -0.21
C ALA A 11 -10.02 -26.41 0.63
N VAL A 12 -9.33 -25.28 0.50
CA VAL A 12 -8.04 -25.01 1.17
C VAL A 12 -8.22 -24.17 2.44
N VAL A 13 -9.28 -23.38 2.53
CA VAL A 13 -9.56 -22.51 3.68
C VAL A 13 -10.65 -23.14 4.54
N ARG A 14 -10.23 -23.81 5.61
CA ARG A 14 -11.11 -24.33 6.67
C ARG A 14 -11.93 -23.16 7.23
N ALA A 15 -13.24 -23.16 7.03
CA ALA A 15 -14.15 -22.11 7.51
C ALA A 15 -14.26 -22.16 9.06
N PRO A 16 -13.92 -21.08 9.79
CA PRO A 16 -14.28 -20.94 11.19
C PRO A 16 -15.75 -20.52 11.34
N SER A 17 -16.33 -20.90 12.49
CA SER A 17 -17.73 -20.78 12.91
C SER A 17 -18.16 -19.33 13.25
N PRO A 18 -19.48 -19.07 13.41
CA PRO A 18 -20.05 -17.72 13.29
C PRO A 18 -19.77 -16.88 14.54
N GLN A 19 -19.39 -15.63 14.32
CA GLN A 19 -19.49 -14.58 15.30
C GLN A 19 -20.34 -13.47 14.67
N ASP A 20 -21.52 -13.26 15.25
CA ASP A 20 -22.43 -12.17 14.96
C ASP A 20 -21.77 -10.80 15.20
N GLU A 21 -22.34 -9.77 14.57
CA GLU A 21 -22.09 -8.32 14.73
C GLU A 21 -21.20 -7.61 13.71
N ILE A 22 -21.39 -7.91 12.42
CA ILE A 22 -21.90 -6.90 11.47
C ILE A 22 -22.86 -7.65 10.55
N ALA A 23 -24.17 -7.47 10.72
CA ALA A 23 -25.18 -8.09 9.88
C ALA A 23 -25.15 -7.48 8.46
N VAL A 24 -24.11 -7.80 7.69
CA VAL A 24 -24.13 -7.60 6.25
C VAL A 24 -25.08 -8.69 5.71
N PRO A 25 -26.18 -8.35 5.01
CA PRO A 25 -27.19 -9.31 4.58
C PRO A 25 -26.73 -10.11 3.36
N VAL A 26 -25.54 -10.71 3.44
CA VAL A 26 -24.90 -11.50 2.39
C VAL A 26 -24.29 -12.75 3.00
N ALA A 27 -24.35 -13.85 2.25
CA ALA A 27 -23.77 -15.11 2.70
C ALA A 27 -22.25 -14.98 2.88
N GLU A 28 -21.70 -15.69 3.85
CA GLU A 28 -20.27 -15.62 4.25
C GLU A 28 -19.29 -15.89 3.10
N TRP A 29 -19.67 -16.67 2.09
CA TRP A 29 -18.83 -16.95 0.91
C TRP A 29 -18.74 -15.77 -0.07
N VAL A 30 -19.68 -14.83 -0.01
CA VAL A 30 -19.76 -13.69 -0.94
C VAL A 30 -18.58 -12.75 -0.72
N VAL A 31 -18.27 -12.45 0.55
CA VAL A 31 -17.16 -11.55 0.92
C VAL A 31 -15.82 -12.03 0.37
N PRO A 32 -15.30 -13.24 0.70
CA PRO A 32 -14.03 -13.70 0.16
C PRO A 32 -14.07 -13.82 -1.37
N LEU A 33 -15.20 -14.22 -1.98
CA LEU A 33 -15.30 -14.30 -3.44
C LEU A 33 -15.13 -12.93 -4.12
N VAL A 34 -15.90 -11.94 -3.68
CA VAL A 34 -15.94 -10.59 -4.28
C VAL A 34 -14.63 -9.86 -4.03
N TYR A 35 -14.15 -9.85 -2.78
CA TYR A 35 -12.90 -9.18 -2.44
C TYR A 35 -11.69 -9.84 -3.10
N THR A 36 -11.66 -11.17 -3.21
CA THR A 36 -10.61 -11.86 -3.99
C THR A 36 -10.69 -11.48 -5.47
N GLY A 37 -11.89 -11.41 -6.04
CA GLY A 37 -12.10 -10.95 -7.42
C GLY A 37 -11.56 -9.54 -7.67
N PHE A 38 -11.85 -8.60 -6.76
CA PHE A 38 -11.31 -7.25 -6.85
C PHE A 38 -9.79 -7.19 -6.68
N VAL A 39 -9.21 -8.00 -5.80
CA VAL A 39 -7.75 -8.11 -5.66
C VAL A 39 -7.12 -8.59 -6.96
N VAL A 40 -7.64 -9.67 -7.56
CA VAL A 40 -7.15 -10.19 -8.85
C VAL A 40 -7.29 -9.15 -9.95
N LEU A 41 -8.44 -8.47 -10.03
CA LEU A 41 -8.67 -7.40 -11.00
C LEU A 41 -7.66 -6.25 -10.83
N GLY A 42 -7.46 -5.79 -9.60
CA GLY A 42 -6.51 -4.72 -9.29
C GLY A 42 -5.08 -5.08 -9.67
N VAL A 43 -4.66 -6.31 -9.39
CA VAL A 43 -3.33 -6.83 -9.78
C VAL A 43 -3.17 -6.88 -11.29
N LEU A 44 -4.15 -7.46 -12.01
CA LEU A 44 -4.11 -7.58 -13.46
C LEU A 44 -4.13 -6.22 -14.15
N LEU A 45 -4.97 -5.30 -13.69
CA LEU A 45 -5.05 -3.94 -14.24
C LEU A 45 -3.73 -3.20 -14.01
N THR A 46 -3.14 -3.36 -12.83
CA THR A 46 -1.86 -2.70 -12.53
C THR A 46 -0.72 -3.28 -13.36
N ALA A 47 -0.68 -4.60 -13.52
CA ALA A 47 0.28 -5.26 -14.40
C ALA A 47 0.12 -4.78 -15.85
N ALA A 48 -1.11 -4.73 -16.35
CA ALA A 48 -1.42 -4.20 -17.68
C ALA A 48 -0.97 -2.75 -17.84
N PHE A 49 -1.24 -1.90 -16.85
CA PHE A 49 -0.79 -0.50 -16.84
C PHE A 49 0.74 -0.39 -16.88
N VAL A 50 1.46 -1.16 -16.06
CA VAL A 50 2.93 -1.14 -16.05
C VAL A 50 3.50 -1.62 -17.38
N LEU A 51 2.94 -2.69 -17.97
CA LEU A 51 3.37 -3.19 -19.28
C LEU A 51 3.11 -2.15 -20.39
N TYR A 52 1.94 -1.51 -20.38
CA TYR A 52 1.62 -0.43 -21.31
C TYR A 52 2.56 0.76 -21.13
N ALA A 53 2.78 1.21 -19.89
CA ALA A 53 3.67 2.32 -19.57
C ALA A 53 5.11 2.05 -20.02
N ARG A 54 5.60 0.81 -19.87
CA ARG A 54 6.91 0.39 -20.36
C ARG A 54 7.07 0.51 -21.87
N GLN A 55 6.03 0.18 -22.62
CA GLN A 55 6.04 0.30 -24.08
C GLN A 55 5.88 1.76 -24.53
N ARG A 56 5.08 2.55 -23.80
CA ARG A 56 4.77 3.93 -24.17
C ARG A 56 5.87 4.93 -23.81
N TRP A 57 6.61 4.67 -22.73
CA TRP A 57 7.66 5.53 -22.18
C TRP A 57 8.91 4.71 -21.79
N PRO A 58 9.55 4.01 -22.74
CA PRO A 58 10.69 3.13 -22.45
C PRO A 58 11.85 3.89 -21.79
N GLU A 59 12.05 5.17 -22.12
CA GLU A 59 13.15 5.97 -21.58
C GLU A 59 13.10 6.05 -20.04
N VAL A 60 11.91 6.16 -19.44
CA VAL A 60 11.72 6.23 -17.99
C VAL A 60 12.19 4.94 -17.30
N PHE A 61 12.03 3.79 -17.96
CA PHE A 61 12.39 2.49 -17.40
C PHE A 61 13.87 2.14 -17.57
N GLU A 62 14.55 2.80 -18.51
CA GLU A 62 15.97 2.60 -18.79
C GLU A 62 16.88 3.58 -18.06
N GLN A 63 16.33 4.74 -17.67
CA GLN A 63 17.07 5.74 -16.92
C GLN A 63 17.54 5.26 -15.55
N ARG A 64 18.59 5.91 -15.05
CA ARG A 64 19.15 5.67 -13.73
C ARG A 64 18.52 6.57 -12.69
N THR A 65 18.66 6.19 -11.42
CA THR A 65 18.10 6.95 -10.31
C THR A 65 18.60 8.41 -10.29
N PRO A 66 17.68 9.41 -10.21
CA PRO A 66 18.06 10.82 -10.20
C PRO A 66 18.65 11.22 -8.84
N ARG A 67 19.38 12.33 -8.82
CA ARG A 67 19.87 12.93 -7.57
C ARG A 67 18.73 13.67 -6.87
N LEU A 68 18.41 13.25 -5.64
CA LEU A 68 17.46 13.96 -4.79
C LEU A 68 18.04 15.31 -4.32
N THR A 69 17.20 16.35 -4.38
CA THR A 69 17.54 17.67 -3.82
C THR A 69 17.51 17.63 -2.29
N ALA A 70 18.04 18.68 -1.62
CA ALA A 70 17.96 18.79 -0.16
C ALA A 70 16.50 18.82 0.34
N ALA A 71 15.62 19.51 -0.39
CA ALA A 71 14.19 19.55 -0.08
C ALA A 71 13.55 18.16 -0.20
N ASP A 72 13.87 17.41 -1.27
CA ASP A 72 13.34 16.05 -1.46
C ASP A 72 13.81 15.09 -0.35
N ARG A 73 15.05 15.25 0.13
CA ARG A 73 15.55 14.50 1.29
C ARG A 73 14.77 14.84 2.55
N GLY A 74 14.43 16.12 2.78
CA GLY A 74 13.60 16.53 3.90
C GLY A 74 12.22 15.84 3.88
N PHE A 75 11.55 15.85 2.72
CA PHE A 75 10.28 15.13 2.55
C PHE A 75 10.44 13.61 2.65
N ALA A 76 11.52 13.04 2.13
CA ALA A 76 11.79 11.61 2.24
C ALA A 76 12.00 11.19 3.69
N VAL A 77 12.75 11.95 4.48
CA VAL A 77 12.97 11.69 5.92
C VAL A 77 11.65 11.81 6.67
N ALA A 78 10.92 12.92 6.52
CA ALA A 78 9.64 13.11 7.20
C ALA A 78 8.62 12.01 6.82
N GLY A 79 8.50 11.70 5.53
CA GLY A 79 7.64 10.63 5.04
C GLY A 79 8.06 9.24 5.54
N THR A 80 9.37 8.98 5.65
CA THR A 80 9.91 7.73 6.20
C THR A 80 9.57 7.59 7.68
N VAL A 81 9.77 8.64 8.47
CA VAL A 81 9.44 8.62 9.91
C VAL A 81 7.96 8.32 10.08
N LEU A 82 7.08 9.01 9.37
CA LEU A 82 5.63 8.77 9.46
C LEU A 82 5.23 7.36 8.99
N ALA A 83 5.79 6.88 7.87
CA ALA A 83 5.51 5.54 7.36
C ALA A 83 5.98 4.44 8.33
N LEU A 84 7.13 4.62 8.98
CA LEU A 84 7.63 3.69 9.98
C LEU A 84 6.83 3.75 11.27
N THR A 85 6.42 4.94 11.73
CA THR A 85 5.49 5.08 12.87
C THR A 85 4.20 4.32 12.59
N ALA A 86 3.62 4.50 11.41
CA ALA A 86 2.44 3.76 10.99
C ALA A 86 2.67 2.23 10.98
N ALA A 87 3.80 1.77 10.44
CA ALA A 87 4.14 0.35 10.41
C ALA A 87 4.28 -0.25 11.82
N VAL A 88 4.89 0.50 12.76
CA VAL A 88 5.00 0.08 14.16
C VAL A 88 3.60 -0.01 14.79
N LEU A 89 2.76 1.02 14.62
CA LEU A 89 1.41 1.04 15.17
C LEU A 89 0.54 -0.10 14.62
N LEU A 90 0.64 -0.41 13.32
CA LEU A 90 -0.06 -1.53 12.69
C LEU A 90 0.35 -2.90 13.28
N LEU A 91 1.55 -3.02 13.81
CA LEU A 91 2.06 -4.26 14.39
C LEU A 91 1.73 -4.38 15.88
N ILE A 92 1.30 -3.30 16.56
CA ILE A 92 0.94 -3.37 17.98
C ILE A 92 -0.13 -4.44 18.19
N ASP A 93 -1.19 -4.41 17.39
CA ASP A 93 -2.29 -5.37 17.49
C ASP A 93 -1.86 -6.80 17.18
N VAL A 94 -0.91 -6.98 16.25
CA VAL A 94 -0.41 -8.32 15.87
C VAL A 94 0.30 -9.03 17.02
N PHE A 95 0.92 -8.27 17.92
CA PHE A 95 1.68 -8.81 19.07
C PHE A 95 0.89 -8.78 20.39
N GLN A 96 -0.35 -8.27 20.41
CA GLN A 96 -1.23 -8.40 21.56
C GLN A 96 -1.69 -9.86 21.72
N PRO A 97 -1.75 -10.41 22.95
CA PRO A 97 -2.18 -11.79 23.19
C PRO A 97 -3.70 -12.04 23.00
N SER A 98 -4.36 -11.30 22.11
CA SER A 98 -5.77 -11.51 21.75
C SER A 98 -5.90 -12.42 20.53
N GLU A 99 -7.09 -12.99 20.35
CA GLU A 99 -7.49 -13.84 19.22
C GLU A 99 -7.56 -13.05 17.91
N VAL A 100 -6.46 -12.42 17.50
CA VAL A 100 -6.41 -11.68 16.24
C VAL A 100 -6.69 -12.66 15.10
N ALA A 101 -7.80 -12.44 14.40
CA ALA A 101 -8.17 -13.26 13.26
C ALA A 101 -6.97 -13.34 12.28
N PRO A 102 -6.60 -14.53 11.77
CA PRO A 102 -5.44 -14.70 10.89
C PRO A 102 -5.42 -13.74 9.69
N ALA A 103 -6.59 -13.36 9.20
CA ALA A 103 -6.76 -12.39 8.12
C ALA A 103 -6.35 -10.96 8.52
N ALA A 104 -6.65 -10.51 9.73
CA ALA A 104 -6.26 -9.19 10.22
C ALA A 104 -4.73 -9.09 10.39
N ALA A 105 -4.11 -10.13 10.96
CA ALA A 105 -2.65 -10.21 11.06
C ALA A 105 -1.97 -10.22 9.67
N ALA A 106 -2.50 -11.01 8.72
CA ALA A 106 -1.99 -11.03 7.35
C ALA A 106 -2.09 -9.64 6.66
N MET A 107 -3.20 -8.92 6.88
CA MET A 107 -3.38 -7.56 6.36
C MET A 107 -2.42 -6.56 7.01
N ALA A 108 -2.20 -6.63 8.32
CA ALA A 108 -1.23 -5.78 9.01
C ALA A 108 0.20 -6.01 8.47
N ILE A 109 0.60 -7.28 8.30
CA ILE A 109 1.89 -7.64 7.70
C ILE A 109 2.01 -7.10 6.28
N LEU A 110 0.99 -7.30 5.43
CA LEU A 110 0.99 -6.79 4.07
C LEU A 110 1.15 -5.27 4.00
N ARG A 111 0.39 -4.54 4.83
CA ARG A 111 0.47 -3.06 4.91
C ARG A 111 1.86 -2.62 5.36
N THR A 112 2.45 -3.29 6.34
CA THR A 112 3.83 -3.04 6.79
C THR A 112 4.84 -3.29 5.68
N LEU A 113 4.73 -4.39 4.93
CA LEU A 113 5.61 -4.68 3.80
C LEU A 113 5.50 -3.61 2.70
N LEU A 114 4.29 -3.12 2.42
CA LEU A 114 4.07 -2.03 1.46
C LEU A 114 4.66 -0.70 1.97
N ALA A 115 4.54 -0.40 3.26
CA ALA A 115 5.18 0.77 3.87
C ALA A 115 6.72 0.70 3.72
N LEU A 116 7.30 -0.46 4.01
CA LEU A 116 8.73 -0.71 3.83
C LEU A 116 9.14 -0.62 2.35
N ALA A 117 8.33 -1.11 1.42
CA ALA A 117 8.56 -0.97 -0.01
C ALA A 117 8.55 0.50 -0.46
N ALA A 118 7.66 1.33 0.11
CA ALA A 118 7.63 2.77 -0.14
C ALA A 118 8.95 3.44 0.25
N VAL A 119 9.39 3.18 1.49
CA VAL A 119 10.63 3.72 2.07
C VAL A 119 11.84 3.22 1.28
N ALA A 120 11.94 1.92 1.05
CA ALA A 120 13.06 1.32 0.31
C ALA A 120 13.12 1.82 -1.14
N GLY A 121 11.96 2.03 -1.78
CA GLY A 121 11.88 2.59 -3.13
C GLY A 121 12.45 4.01 -3.20
N VAL A 122 12.02 4.89 -2.28
CA VAL A 122 12.50 6.28 -2.24
C VAL A 122 13.98 6.37 -1.88
N TRP A 123 14.43 5.61 -0.87
CA TRP A 123 15.84 5.63 -0.46
C TRP A 123 16.77 4.95 -1.46
N SER A 124 16.27 4.06 -2.31
CA SER A 124 17.04 3.50 -3.43
C SER A 124 17.47 4.53 -4.47
N PHE A 125 16.94 5.76 -4.42
CA PHE A 125 17.43 6.88 -5.24
C PHE A 125 18.80 7.40 -4.76
N SER A 126 19.26 6.99 -3.58
CA SER A 126 20.56 7.34 -3.01
C SER A 126 21.44 6.08 -2.88
N PRO A 127 22.64 6.02 -3.48
CA PRO A 127 23.32 7.06 -4.26
C PRO A 127 22.74 7.23 -5.69
N PRO A 128 22.86 8.45 -6.27
CA PRO A 128 22.40 8.72 -7.63
C PRO A 128 23.16 7.89 -8.67
N GLY A 129 22.48 7.46 -9.73
CA GLY A 129 23.12 6.77 -10.85
C GLY A 129 23.50 5.30 -10.61
N GLY A 130 23.16 4.73 -9.45
CA GLY A 130 23.53 3.35 -9.08
C GLY A 130 22.57 2.26 -9.57
N ARG A 131 21.26 2.53 -9.55
CA ARG A 131 20.21 1.55 -9.91
C ARG A 131 19.40 2.02 -11.11
N LYS A 132 18.79 1.08 -11.84
CA LYS A 132 17.73 1.40 -12.82
C LYS A 132 16.55 1.99 -12.06
N PHE A 133 15.98 3.09 -12.56
CA PHE A 133 14.93 3.84 -11.88
C PHE A 133 13.62 3.04 -11.73
N ALA A 134 13.34 2.14 -12.68
CA ALA A 134 12.09 1.37 -12.74
C ALA A 134 11.71 0.65 -11.45
N ALA A 135 12.59 -0.18 -10.88
CA ALA A 135 12.26 -0.99 -9.71
C ALA A 135 12.04 -0.14 -8.44
N PRO A 136 12.95 0.81 -8.09
CA PRO A 136 12.71 1.79 -7.02
C PRO A 136 11.43 2.61 -7.21
N MET A 137 11.16 3.05 -8.44
CA MET A 137 9.96 3.83 -8.79
C MET A 137 8.69 3.02 -8.54
N LEU A 138 8.63 1.77 -9.00
CA LEU A 138 7.46 0.90 -8.80
C LEU A 138 7.25 0.60 -7.31
N ALA A 139 8.31 0.27 -6.57
CA ALA A 139 8.22 0.03 -5.12
C ALA A 139 7.72 1.27 -4.36
N ALA A 140 8.28 2.44 -4.67
CA ALA A 140 7.83 3.71 -4.12
C ALA A 140 6.37 4.00 -4.48
N TRP A 141 5.97 3.77 -5.73
CA TRP A 141 4.62 4.03 -6.22
C TRP A 141 3.57 3.17 -5.52
N PHE A 142 3.77 1.86 -5.49
CA PHE A 142 2.84 0.92 -4.85
C PHE A 142 2.75 1.18 -3.35
N GLY A 143 3.89 1.28 -2.67
CA GLY A 143 3.92 1.45 -1.23
C GLY A 143 3.32 2.77 -0.76
N SER A 144 3.66 3.89 -1.42
CA SER A 144 3.12 5.21 -1.07
C SER A 144 1.62 5.32 -1.37
N SER A 145 1.16 4.74 -2.49
CA SER A 145 -0.27 4.72 -2.83
C SER A 145 -1.07 3.90 -1.83
N ALA A 146 -0.54 2.75 -1.38
CA ALA A 146 -1.18 1.92 -0.37
C ALA A 146 -1.29 2.62 0.99
N LEU A 147 -0.20 3.27 1.45
CA LEU A 147 -0.20 4.07 2.67
C LEU A 147 -1.21 5.22 2.59
N LEU A 148 -1.23 5.94 1.48
CA LEU A 148 -2.14 7.06 1.28
C LEU A 148 -3.61 6.59 1.27
N ALA A 149 -3.92 5.51 0.56
CA ALA A 149 -5.27 4.98 0.43
C ALA A 149 -5.80 4.43 1.76
N TRP A 150 -5.00 3.61 2.46
CA TRP A 150 -5.40 3.06 3.76
C TRP A 150 -5.49 4.14 4.83
N GLY A 151 -4.49 5.01 4.94
CA GLY A 151 -4.51 6.13 5.88
C GLY A 151 -5.69 7.06 5.63
N GLY A 152 -5.99 7.38 4.37
CA GLY A 152 -7.15 8.19 4.00
C GLY A 152 -8.47 7.53 4.35
N TRP A 153 -8.63 6.24 4.04
CA TRP A 153 -9.80 5.49 4.45
C TRP A 153 -9.98 5.50 5.98
N THR A 154 -8.92 5.21 6.75
CA THR A 154 -8.96 5.20 8.22
C THR A 154 -9.36 6.57 8.77
N VAL A 155 -8.70 7.65 8.32
CA VAL A 155 -8.99 9.00 8.82
C VAL A 155 -10.42 9.43 8.47
N VAL A 156 -10.89 9.16 7.25
CA VAL A 156 -12.25 9.53 6.83
C VAL A 156 -13.30 8.79 7.67
N ASN A 157 -13.12 7.50 7.95
CA ASN A 157 -14.09 6.74 8.73
C ASN A 157 -14.07 7.11 10.21
N LEU A 158 -12.89 7.33 10.80
CA LEU A 158 -12.75 7.75 12.19
C LEU A 158 -13.29 9.17 12.43
N VAL A 159 -12.94 10.12 11.57
CA VAL A 159 -13.44 11.51 11.70
C VAL A 159 -14.92 11.60 11.35
N GLY A 160 -15.37 10.78 10.40
CA GLY A 160 -16.77 10.70 9.99
C GLY A 160 -17.67 9.93 10.94
N ASP A 161 -17.13 9.36 12.03
CA ASP A 161 -17.83 8.53 13.01
C ASP A 161 -18.77 7.50 12.34
N THR A 162 -18.23 6.83 11.32
CA THR A 162 -19.02 5.93 10.48
C THR A 162 -19.22 4.59 11.17
N ALA A 163 -20.29 3.87 10.83
CA ALA A 163 -20.54 2.49 11.27
C ALA A 163 -19.47 1.46 10.82
N LEU A 164 -18.43 1.89 10.09
CA LEU A 164 -17.29 1.06 9.67
C LEU A 164 -16.12 1.11 10.67
N VAL A 165 -16.20 1.96 11.68
CA VAL A 165 -15.23 2.03 12.78
C VAL A 165 -15.64 1.01 13.84
N ALA A 166 -14.67 0.24 14.34
CA ALA A 166 -14.93 -0.68 15.44
C ALA A 166 -15.33 0.10 16.70
N GLU A 167 -16.34 -0.37 17.45
CA GLU A 167 -16.80 0.27 18.68
C GLU A 167 -15.65 0.46 19.70
N ASP A 168 -14.68 -0.45 19.69
CA ASP A 168 -13.48 -0.42 20.54
C ASP A 168 -12.25 0.24 19.88
N SER A 169 -12.46 1.14 18.91
CA SER A 169 -11.33 1.77 18.20
C SER A 169 -10.36 2.46 19.17
N GLY A 170 -9.09 2.09 19.06
CA GLY A 170 -8.06 2.60 19.95
C GLY A 170 -7.76 4.08 19.69
N TRP A 171 -7.45 4.85 20.73
CA TRP A 171 -7.03 6.26 20.61
C TRP A 171 -5.81 6.47 19.68
N TRP A 172 -5.06 5.39 19.41
CA TRP A 172 -3.87 5.38 18.55
C TRP A 172 -4.20 5.17 17.06
N GLU A 173 -5.41 4.75 16.69
CA GLU A 173 -5.81 4.48 15.31
C GLU A 173 -5.84 5.75 14.45
N LEU A 174 -6.35 6.85 15.00
CA LEU A 174 -6.39 8.12 14.29
C LEU A 174 -4.97 8.68 14.04
N PRO A 175 -4.07 8.76 15.03
CA PRO A 175 -2.66 9.06 14.80
C PRO A 175 -1.99 8.12 13.79
N GLY A 176 -2.28 6.82 13.85
CA GLY A 176 -1.75 5.83 12.91
C GLY A 176 -2.24 6.05 11.47
N GLY A 177 -3.53 6.31 11.29
CA GLY A 177 -4.13 6.64 10.01
C GLY A 177 -3.58 7.95 9.42
N LEU A 178 -3.41 8.98 10.25
CA LEU A 178 -2.77 10.23 9.83
C LEU A 178 -1.31 10.03 9.44
N ALA A 179 -0.56 9.23 10.19
CA ALA A 179 0.83 8.90 9.86
C ALA A 179 0.92 8.14 8.52
N GLN A 180 0.01 7.20 8.24
CA GLN A 180 -0.07 6.52 6.94
C GLN A 180 -0.39 7.51 5.82
N LEU A 181 -1.43 8.33 6.00
CA LEU A 181 -1.90 9.28 5.00
C LEU A 181 -0.80 10.29 4.64
N LEU A 182 -0.24 10.95 5.64
CA LEU A 182 0.79 11.96 5.45
C LEU A 182 2.11 11.34 4.98
N GLY A 183 2.51 10.20 5.56
CA GLY A 183 3.72 9.48 5.16
C GLY A 183 3.66 9.04 3.69
N GLY A 184 2.55 8.43 3.28
CA GLY A 184 2.29 8.07 1.88
C GLY A 184 2.32 9.28 0.95
N GLY A 185 1.65 10.38 1.33
CA GLY A 185 1.64 11.62 0.56
C GLY A 185 3.03 12.23 0.35
N LEU A 186 3.84 12.32 1.41
CA LEU A 186 5.20 12.86 1.32
C LEU A 186 6.12 12.01 0.44
N LEU A 187 6.07 10.69 0.59
CA LEU A 187 6.85 9.76 -0.25
C LEU A 187 6.41 9.83 -1.72
N ALA A 188 5.10 9.97 -1.98
CA ALA A 188 4.57 10.17 -3.33
C ALA A 188 5.03 11.51 -3.95
N VAL A 189 5.12 12.60 -3.17
CA VAL A 189 5.67 13.88 -3.65
C VAL A 189 7.13 13.74 -4.09
N VAL A 190 7.94 13.03 -3.30
CA VAL A 190 9.35 12.75 -3.66
C VAL A 190 9.42 11.95 -4.95
N LEU A 191 8.60 10.91 -5.10
CA LEU A 191 8.52 10.10 -6.31
C LEU A 191 8.13 10.93 -7.54
N VAL A 192 7.12 11.79 -7.43
CA VAL A 192 6.68 12.66 -8.54
C VAL A 192 7.79 13.64 -8.94
N ARG A 193 8.52 14.19 -7.97
CA ARG A 193 9.65 15.08 -8.26
C ARG A 193 10.81 14.33 -8.93
N ALA A 194 11.12 13.12 -8.46
CA ALA A 194 12.13 12.25 -9.08
C ALA A 194 11.73 11.85 -10.51
N LEU A 195 10.44 11.56 -10.76
CA LEU A 195 9.96 11.25 -12.11
C LEU A 195 10.09 12.46 -13.04
N ARG A 196 9.80 13.68 -12.55
CA ARG A 196 9.95 14.93 -13.33
C ARG A 196 11.40 15.24 -13.70
N THR A 197 12.37 14.89 -12.85
CA THR A 197 13.79 15.10 -13.17
C THR A 197 14.26 14.13 -14.25
N VAL A 198 13.84 12.87 -14.18
CA VAL A 198 14.08 11.82 -15.18
C VAL A 198 13.48 12.20 -16.55
N THR A 199 12.21 12.62 -16.59
CA THR A 199 11.55 12.96 -17.87
C THR A 199 12.13 14.21 -18.53
N ARG A 200 12.51 15.23 -17.75
CA ARG A 200 13.20 16.43 -18.26
C ARG A 200 14.58 16.11 -18.83
N GLY A 201 15.34 15.24 -18.15
CA GLY A 201 16.64 14.78 -18.65
C GLY A 201 16.54 14.06 -20.00
N SER A 202 15.45 13.32 -20.23
CA SER A 202 15.19 12.64 -21.50
C SER A 202 14.90 13.56 -22.68
N SER A 203 14.38 14.77 -22.43
CA SER A 203 14.00 15.71 -23.50
C SER A 203 15.17 16.59 -23.96
N ALA A 204 16.28 16.58 -23.21
CA ALA A 204 17.48 17.39 -23.47
C ALA A 204 18.64 16.59 -24.07
N ALA A 205 18.50 15.26 -24.19
CA ALA A 205 19.44 14.33 -24.81
C ALA A 205 18.94 13.93 -26.19
#